data_AF-A0A7Y3I7E7-F1
#
_entry.id   AF-A0A7Y3I7E7-F1
#
_cell.length_a   1.000
_cell.length_b   1.000
_cell.length_c   1.000
_cell.angle_alpha   90.00
_cell.angle_beta   90.00
_cell.angle_gamma   90.00
#
_symmetry.space_group_name_H-M   'P 1'
#
loop_
_entity.id
_entity.type
_entity.pdbx_description
1 polymer ?
#
loop_
_entity_poly.entity_id
_entity_poly.type
_entity_poly.pdbx_seq_one_letter_code
_entity_poly.pdbx_strand_id
1 'polypeptide(L)'
;MSRTGLGEAAMALARKSYGSYRSLGGAWDLGWLQLDLLRIQRDPFAPPSSCRVVVGAGEAALPDRVLVSPEARVGAACLMARRLAEGAQRTPRGKGSGNSGRLAVIDLEQLVLDQTAVQVSEDGTVQARFGVGLPAQGRRILGSEARRLLTESIPALVDGALTARGFPGRELEEAAEINEDATALRGQLEAKGLVAFVADGALLPRRSGVDPHPMAAATAVPCEAPDTLSVTLDRPNGPPLRGLGIPEGVTLIVGGGYHGKSTLL
;
A
#
# COMPACT_ATOMS: atom_id res chain seq x y z
N MET A 1 -25.12 11.81 0.42
CA MET A 1 -24.91 13.28 0.32
C MET A 1 -23.92 13.53 -0.82
N SER A 2 -24.11 14.53 -1.70
CA SER A 2 -23.31 14.67 -2.95
C SER A 2 -22.02 15.49 -2.80
N ARG A 3 -21.13 15.48 -3.80
CA ARG A 3 -19.89 16.32 -3.87
C ARG A 3 -20.13 17.79 -3.65
N THR A 4 -21.13 18.36 -4.32
CA THR A 4 -21.52 19.77 -4.14
C THR A 4 -21.97 20.02 -2.70
N GLY A 5 -22.75 19.09 -2.13
CA GLY A 5 -23.17 19.13 -0.74
C GLY A 5 -22.01 19.08 0.26
N LEU A 6 -20.97 18.27 0.01
CA LEU A 6 -19.78 18.20 0.87
C LEU A 6 -19.00 19.52 0.85
N GLY A 7 -18.81 20.10 -0.33
CA GLY A 7 -18.12 21.38 -0.49
C GLY A 7 -18.87 22.53 0.20
N GLU A 8 -20.19 22.60 0.04
CA GLU A 8 -21.04 23.58 0.71
C GLU A 8 -21.05 23.39 2.23
N ALA A 9 -21.16 22.15 2.70
CA ALA A 9 -21.11 21.83 4.13
C ALA A 9 -19.77 22.25 4.75
N ALA A 10 -18.64 21.99 4.09
CA ALA A 10 -17.32 22.43 4.54
C ALA A 10 -17.21 23.96 4.60
N MET A 11 -17.74 24.67 3.60
CA MET A 11 -17.76 26.13 3.58
C MET A 11 -18.67 26.71 4.67
N ALA A 12 -19.81 26.10 4.95
CA ALA A 12 -20.73 26.49 6.01
C ALA A 12 -20.15 26.33 7.42
N LEU A 13 -19.04 25.61 7.57
CA LEU A 13 -18.28 25.48 8.81
C LEU A 13 -17.18 26.52 8.98
N ALA A 14 -16.91 27.35 7.97
CA ALA A 14 -15.84 28.35 8.02
C ALA A 14 -15.92 29.21 9.30
N ARG A 15 -14.77 29.40 9.96
CA ARG A 15 -14.62 30.16 11.21
C ARG A 15 -15.34 29.60 12.44
N LYS A 16 -16.19 28.57 12.31
CA LYS A 16 -16.81 27.89 13.46
C LYS A 16 -15.77 27.16 14.29
N SER A 17 -16.16 26.75 15.50
CA SER A 17 -15.31 25.97 16.39
C SER A 17 -14.96 24.62 15.75
N TYR A 18 -13.76 24.12 16.00
CA TYR A 18 -13.24 22.88 15.42
C TYR A 18 -14.19 21.68 15.63
N GLY A 19 -14.84 21.61 16.79
CA GLY A 19 -15.79 20.53 17.11
C GLY A 19 -16.99 20.45 16.16
N SER A 20 -17.26 21.50 15.37
CA SER A 20 -18.32 21.53 14.36
C SER A 20 -18.04 20.58 13.19
N TYR A 21 -16.79 20.15 12.96
CA TYR A 21 -16.49 19.10 11.97
C TYR A 21 -17.24 17.79 12.20
N ARG A 22 -17.73 17.53 13.43
CA ARG A 22 -18.58 16.36 13.72
C ARG A 22 -19.80 16.27 12.81
N SER A 23 -20.32 17.40 12.32
CA SER A 23 -21.45 17.39 11.39
C SER A 23 -21.09 16.87 9.99
N LEU A 24 -19.82 16.76 9.64
CA LEU A 24 -19.38 16.14 8.38
C LEU A 24 -19.24 14.62 8.47
N GLY A 25 -19.38 14.02 9.65
CA GLY A 25 -19.27 12.58 9.83
C GLY A 25 -20.30 11.82 8.97
N GLY A 26 -19.89 10.67 8.43
CA GLY A 26 -20.73 9.84 7.56
C GLY A 26 -20.24 9.75 6.12
N ALA A 27 -21.10 9.19 5.27
CA ALA A 27 -20.81 8.87 3.87
C ALA A 27 -21.22 10.00 2.91
N TRP A 28 -20.30 10.35 2.02
CA TRP A 28 -20.46 11.34 0.96
C TRP A 28 -20.16 10.71 -0.39
N ASP A 29 -21.13 10.76 -1.27
CA ASP A 29 -21.03 10.30 -2.65
C ASP A 29 -20.47 11.44 -3.52
N LEU A 30 -19.29 11.24 -4.09
CA LEU A 30 -18.62 12.19 -4.96
C LEU A 30 -18.80 11.86 -6.46
N GLY A 31 -19.72 10.96 -6.78
CA GLY A 31 -19.98 10.44 -8.12
C GLY A 31 -19.25 9.12 -8.33
N TRP A 32 -17.97 9.20 -8.71
CA TRP A 32 -17.13 8.03 -8.98
C TRP A 32 -16.46 7.44 -7.71
N LEU A 33 -16.59 8.15 -6.58
CA LEU A 33 -15.89 7.89 -5.33
C LEU A 33 -16.84 8.10 -4.15
N GLN A 34 -16.97 7.11 -3.27
CA GLN A 34 -17.58 7.31 -1.96
C GLN A 34 -16.51 7.67 -0.93
N LEU A 35 -16.74 8.73 -0.15
CA LEU A 35 -15.87 9.20 0.93
C LEU A 35 -16.63 9.12 2.26
N ASP A 36 -16.12 8.33 3.19
CA ASP A 36 -16.68 8.13 4.52
C ASP A 36 -15.77 8.74 5.60
N LEU A 37 -16.27 9.75 6.30
CA LEU A 37 -15.60 10.31 7.47
C LEU A 37 -16.06 9.56 8.73
N LEU A 38 -15.32 8.49 9.06
CA LEU A 38 -15.68 7.53 10.11
C LEU A 38 -15.51 8.09 11.53
N ARG A 39 -14.36 8.75 11.77
CA ARG A 39 -14.05 9.36 13.07
C ARG A 39 -13.48 10.74 12.84
N ILE A 40 -14.15 11.76 13.35
CA ILE A 40 -13.64 13.14 13.32
C ILE A 40 -12.71 13.38 14.50
N GLN A 41 -11.51 13.89 14.24
CA GLN A 41 -10.56 14.26 15.29
C GLN A 41 -11.13 15.38 16.18
N ARG A 42 -10.83 15.39 17.48
CA ARG A 42 -11.45 16.31 18.45
C ARG A 42 -10.87 17.72 18.40
N ASP A 43 -9.63 17.85 17.94
CA ASP A 43 -8.90 19.10 17.78
C ASP A 43 -7.85 18.96 16.65
N PRO A 44 -7.25 20.07 16.17
CA PRO A 44 -6.30 20.04 15.05
C PRO A 44 -4.99 19.27 15.34
N PHE A 45 -4.61 19.07 16.60
CA PHE A 45 -3.38 18.42 17.03
C PHE A 45 -3.57 16.94 17.38
N ALA A 46 -4.81 16.53 17.65
CA ALA A 46 -5.18 15.13 17.82
C ALA A 46 -4.84 14.27 16.60
N PRO A 47 -4.72 12.93 16.76
CA PRO A 47 -4.57 12.01 15.65
C PRO A 47 -5.60 12.30 14.54
N PRO A 48 -5.19 12.29 13.26
CA PRO A 48 -6.07 12.63 12.14
C PRO A 48 -7.41 11.88 12.14
N SER A 49 -8.39 12.51 11.50
CA SER A 49 -9.72 11.92 11.32
C SER A 49 -9.60 10.64 10.51
N SER A 50 -10.32 9.58 10.89
CA SER A 50 -10.31 8.33 10.13
C SER A 50 -11.23 8.47 8.93
N CYS A 51 -10.70 8.21 7.74
CA CYS A 51 -11.39 8.24 6.47
C CYS A 51 -11.37 6.85 5.84
N ARG A 52 -12.45 6.50 5.17
CA ARG A 52 -12.52 5.38 4.25
C ARG A 52 -13.01 5.89 2.91
N VAL A 53 -12.42 5.40 1.83
CA VAL A 53 -12.88 5.66 0.48
C VAL A 53 -13.23 4.35 -0.22
N VAL A 54 -14.21 4.38 -1.11
CA VAL A 54 -14.61 3.25 -1.94
C VAL A 54 -14.74 3.71 -3.38
N VAL A 55 -14.02 3.04 -4.29
CA VAL A 55 -14.09 3.21 -5.74
C VAL A 55 -14.78 1.97 -6.30
N GLY A 56 -15.89 2.17 -7.02
CA GLY A 56 -16.61 1.07 -7.65
C GLY A 56 -15.78 0.43 -8.78
N ALA A 57 -16.02 -0.86 -9.04
CA ALA A 57 -15.25 -1.64 -10.00
C ALA A 57 -15.09 -0.99 -11.38
N GLY A 58 -16.18 -0.41 -11.94
CA GLY A 58 -16.14 0.25 -13.25
C GLY A 58 -15.23 1.50 -13.29
N GLU A 59 -15.12 2.22 -12.16
CA GLU A 59 -14.27 3.41 -12.05
C GLU A 59 -12.82 3.06 -11.71
N ALA A 60 -12.62 2.02 -10.89
CA ALA A 60 -11.30 1.48 -10.58
C ALA A 60 -10.66 0.85 -11.83
N ALA A 61 -11.47 0.19 -12.65
CA ALA A 61 -11.11 -0.41 -13.94
C ALA A 61 -9.84 -1.29 -13.86
N LEU A 62 -9.72 -2.08 -12.78
CA LEU A 62 -8.57 -2.95 -12.57
C LEU A 62 -8.52 -4.05 -13.64
N PRO A 63 -7.31 -4.47 -14.07
CA PRO A 63 -7.18 -5.54 -15.06
C PRO A 63 -7.59 -6.89 -14.47
N ASP A 64 -8.15 -7.77 -15.30
CA ASP A 64 -8.67 -9.08 -14.88
C ASP A 64 -7.63 -9.94 -14.13
N ARG A 65 -6.35 -9.79 -14.47
CA ARG A 65 -5.23 -10.47 -13.79
C ARG A 65 -5.18 -10.18 -12.29
N VAL A 66 -5.64 -9.01 -11.84
CA VAL A 66 -5.73 -8.68 -10.42
C VAL A 66 -6.81 -9.49 -9.72
N LEU A 67 -7.89 -9.85 -10.43
CA LEU A 67 -9.10 -10.43 -9.84
C LEU A 67 -9.12 -11.96 -9.82
N VAL A 68 -8.22 -12.58 -10.58
CA VAL A 68 -8.11 -14.04 -10.78
C VAL A 68 -8.00 -14.88 -9.51
N SER A 69 -7.38 -14.35 -8.44
CA SER A 69 -7.12 -15.06 -7.19
C SER A 69 -7.02 -14.10 -6.01
N PRO A 70 -7.27 -14.56 -4.76
CA PRO A 70 -7.04 -13.77 -3.55
C PRO A 70 -5.60 -13.25 -3.46
N GLU A 71 -4.62 -14.05 -3.85
CA GLU A 71 -3.20 -13.73 -3.80
C GLU A 71 -2.86 -12.60 -4.78
N ALA A 72 -3.37 -12.67 -6.01
CA ALA A 72 -3.23 -11.60 -7.00
C ALA A 72 -3.78 -10.26 -6.47
N ARG A 73 -4.96 -10.27 -5.83
CA ARG A 73 -5.57 -9.08 -5.22
C ARG A 73 -4.69 -8.49 -4.12
N VAL A 74 -4.09 -9.31 -3.26
CA VAL A 74 -3.20 -8.85 -2.17
C VAL A 74 -1.95 -8.16 -2.74
N GLY A 75 -1.36 -8.73 -3.79
CA GLY A 75 -0.19 -8.14 -4.47
C GLY A 75 -0.49 -6.73 -5.02
N ALA A 76 -1.56 -6.62 -5.81
CA ALA A 76 -2.01 -5.34 -6.35
C ALA A 76 -2.40 -4.34 -5.25
N ALA A 77 -3.13 -4.78 -4.22
CA ALA A 77 -3.52 -3.93 -3.10
C ALA A 77 -2.32 -3.34 -2.35
N CYS A 78 -1.24 -4.11 -2.20
CA CYS A 78 0.00 -3.61 -1.58
C CYS A 78 0.72 -2.58 -2.45
N LEU A 79 0.74 -2.76 -3.78
CA LEU A 79 1.25 -1.74 -4.70
C LEU A 79 0.42 -0.45 -4.62
N MET A 80 -0.90 -0.58 -4.61
CA MET A 80 -1.83 0.54 -4.49
C MET A 80 -1.68 1.28 -3.16
N ALA A 81 -1.49 0.56 -2.05
CA ALA A 81 -1.21 1.15 -0.75
C ALA A 81 0.08 1.98 -0.74
N ARG A 82 1.14 1.52 -1.40
CA ARG A 82 2.39 2.29 -1.56
C ARG A 82 2.18 3.53 -2.38
N ARG A 83 1.50 3.42 -3.54
CA ARG A 83 1.18 4.58 -4.39
C ARG A 83 0.33 5.61 -3.64
N LEU A 84 -0.59 5.15 -2.79
CA LEU A 84 -1.39 6.01 -1.92
C LEU A 84 -0.53 6.71 -0.86
N ALA A 85 0.40 5.99 -0.21
CA ALA A 85 1.32 6.56 0.76
C ALA A 85 2.27 7.59 0.14
N GLU A 86 2.88 7.28 -1.01
CA GLU A 86 3.73 8.20 -1.78
C GLU A 86 2.96 9.44 -2.24
N GLY A 87 1.75 9.25 -2.79
CA GLY A 87 0.87 10.34 -3.20
C GLY A 87 0.47 11.23 -2.02
N ALA A 88 0.17 10.64 -0.86
CA ALA A 88 -0.14 11.38 0.37
C ALA A 88 1.06 12.20 0.87
N GLN A 89 2.28 11.68 0.76
CA GLN A 89 3.51 12.42 1.10
C GLN A 89 3.78 13.59 0.15
N ARG A 90 3.49 13.41 -1.15
CA ARG A 90 3.63 14.45 -2.18
C ARG A 90 2.50 15.48 -2.18
N THR A 91 1.36 15.17 -1.58
CA THR A 91 0.22 16.07 -1.49
C THR A 91 0.59 17.29 -0.63
N PRO A 92 0.57 18.52 -1.19
CA PRO A 92 0.96 19.70 -0.44
C PRO A 92 0.09 19.89 0.79
N ARG A 93 0.72 20.11 1.95
CA ARG A 93 0.00 20.50 3.15
C ARG A 93 -0.50 21.93 2.94
N GLY A 94 -1.83 22.09 2.97
CA GLY A 94 -2.48 23.40 2.93
C GLY A 94 -2.15 24.26 4.16
N LYS A 95 -2.86 25.38 4.32
CA LYS A 95 -2.66 26.25 5.48
C LYS A 95 -3.29 25.62 6.74
N GLY A 96 -2.68 25.84 7.90
CA GLY A 96 -3.31 25.56 9.18
C GLY A 96 -2.36 25.16 10.31
N SER A 97 -2.95 24.75 11.43
CA SER A 97 -2.27 24.33 12.65
C SER A 97 -2.31 22.80 12.80
N GLY A 98 -1.33 22.24 13.52
CA GLY A 98 -1.29 20.81 13.86
C GLY A 98 -1.25 19.91 12.63
N ASN A 99 -2.19 18.96 12.55
CA ASN A 99 -2.30 18.00 11.46
C ASN A 99 -3.04 18.57 10.22
N SER A 100 -3.32 19.86 10.13
CA SER A 100 -4.07 20.45 9.01
C SER A 100 -3.51 20.03 7.64
N GLY A 101 -4.38 19.45 6.80
CA GLY A 101 -4.03 18.98 5.45
C GLY A 101 -3.17 17.72 5.42
N ARG A 102 -2.83 17.11 6.57
CA ARG A 102 -2.05 15.87 6.61
C ARG A 102 -2.90 14.69 6.16
N LEU A 103 -2.42 13.96 5.17
CA LEU A 103 -2.92 12.65 4.80
C LEU A 103 -1.98 11.60 5.43
N ALA A 104 -2.51 10.77 6.31
CA ALA A 104 -1.75 9.78 7.07
C ALA A 104 -2.11 8.37 6.59
N VAL A 105 -1.26 7.81 5.75
CA VAL A 105 -1.37 6.47 5.19
C VAL A 105 -0.31 5.59 5.84
N ILE A 106 -0.60 4.30 6.04
CA ILE A 106 0.42 3.34 6.50
C ILE A 106 1.43 3.13 5.38
N ASP A 107 2.71 3.07 5.72
CA ASP A 107 3.76 2.68 4.78
C ASP A 107 4.03 1.18 4.97
N LEU A 108 3.99 0.43 3.87
CA LEU A 108 4.20 -1.01 3.85
C LEU A 108 5.64 -1.40 3.50
N GLU A 109 6.54 -0.44 3.22
CA GLU A 109 7.99 -0.65 2.98
C GLU A 109 8.37 -2.04 2.44
N GLN A 110 8.66 -2.33 1.18
CA GLN A 110 9.02 -3.70 0.68
C GLN A 110 8.12 -4.94 1.02
N LEU A 111 7.27 -4.96 2.06
CA LEU A 111 6.40 -6.07 2.45
C LEU A 111 5.11 -6.16 1.62
N VAL A 112 4.65 -7.38 1.39
CA VAL A 112 3.34 -7.69 0.80
C VAL A 112 2.56 -8.47 1.85
N LEU A 113 1.48 -7.86 2.36
CA LEU A 113 0.68 -8.38 3.47
C LEU A 113 -0.81 -8.23 3.12
N ASP A 114 -1.63 -9.16 3.60
CA ASP A 114 -3.08 -8.92 3.62
C ASP A 114 -3.41 -7.85 4.68
N GLN A 115 -3.70 -6.64 4.22
CA GLN A 115 -3.78 -5.43 5.04
C GLN A 115 -5.07 -4.64 4.76
N THR A 116 -5.42 -3.73 5.66
CA THR A 116 -6.72 -3.02 5.65
C THR A 116 -6.69 -1.58 5.16
N ALA A 117 -5.51 -1.03 4.90
CA ALA A 117 -5.27 0.29 4.33
C ALA A 117 -5.67 0.38 2.85
N VAL A 118 -5.50 -0.69 2.06
CA VAL A 118 -6.09 -0.84 0.72
C VAL A 118 -6.52 -2.29 0.54
N GLN A 119 -7.76 -2.51 0.08
CA GLN A 119 -8.32 -3.84 -0.19
C GLN A 119 -9.01 -3.82 -1.55
N VAL A 120 -8.82 -4.89 -2.31
CA VAL A 120 -9.50 -5.13 -3.60
C VAL A 120 -10.47 -6.29 -3.39
N SER A 121 -11.74 -6.06 -3.74
CA SER A 121 -12.79 -7.05 -3.66
C SER A 121 -12.81 -7.92 -4.93
N GLU A 122 -13.49 -9.06 -4.87
CA GLU A 122 -13.58 -9.99 -6.00
C GLU A 122 -14.24 -9.37 -7.24
N ASP A 123 -15.21 -8.47 -7.03
CA ASP A 123 -15.89 -7.73 -8.10
C ASP A 123 -15.04 -6.58 -8.69
N GLY A 124 -13.84 -6.32 -8.17
CA GLY A 124 -12.97 -5.22 -8.57
C GLY A 124 -13.21 -3.91 -7.80
N THR A 125 -14.11 -3.88 -6.81
CA THR A 125 -14.30 -2.72 -5.94
C THR A 125 -13.07 -2.50 -5.05
N VAL A 126 -12.55 -1.27 -5.03
CA VAL A 126 -11.35 -0.90 -4.26
C VAL A 126 -11.74 -0.06 -3.06
N GLN A 127 -11.25 -0.43 -1.89
CA GLN A 127 -11.43 0.32 -0.65
C GLN A 127 -10.08 0.75 -0.10
N ALA A 128 -9.98 1.97 0.40
CA ALA A 128 -8.82 2.41 1.17
C ALA A 128 -9.18 3.09 2.49
N ARG A 129 -8.30 2.99 3.48
CA ARG A 129 -8.43 3.61 4.81
C ARG A 129 -7.18 4.43 5.13
N PHE A 130 -7.38 5.68 5.52
CA PHE A 130 -6.28 6.59 5.89
C PHE A 130 -6.76 7.70 6.82
N GLY A 131 -5.81 8.40 7.44
CA GLY A 131 -6.05 9.56 8.28
C GLY A 131 -6.13 10.86 7.46
N VAL A 132 -7.07 11.74 7.80
CA VAL A 132 -7.24 13.06 7.19
C VAL A 132 -7.22 14.12 8.28
N GLY A 133 -6.21 14.96 8.27
CA GLY A 133 -6.07 16.08 9.18
C GLY A 133 -6.92 17.26 8.72
N LEU A 134 -8.06 17.47 9.36
CA LEU A 134 -9.01 18.49 8.92
C LEU A 134 -8.48 19.92 9.17
N PRO A 135 -8.52 20.82 8.18
CA PRO A 135 -7.85 22.12 8.28
C PRO A 135 -8.42 23.08 9.33
N ALA A 136 -7.55 23.75 10.07
CA ALA A 136 -7.93 24.79 11.03
C ALA A 136 -6.80 25.78 11.31
N GLN A 137 -7.14 26.98 11.78
CA GLN A 137 -6.20 27.95 12.34
C GLN A 137 -6.51 28.12 13.83
N GLY A 138 -5.60 27.61 14.68
CA GLY A 138 -5.95 27.35 16.08
C GLY A 138 -7.17 26.44 16.14
N ARG A 139 -8.22 26.83 16.89
CA ARG A 139 -9.47 26.05 17.01
C ARG A 139 -10.59 26.48 16.05
N ARG A 140 -10.29 27.30 15.04
CA ARG A 140 -11.28 27.76 14.05
C ARG A 140 -11.10 27.05 12.71
N ILE A 141 -12.19 26.56 12.15
CA ILE A 141 -12.21 25.81 10.90
C ILE A 141 -11.82 26.69 9.71
N LEU A 142 -10.91 26.17 8.86
CA LEU A 142 -10.56 26.76 7.57
C LEU A 142 -11.42 26.11 6.47
N GLY A 143 -12.65 26.62 6.27
CA GLY A 143 -13.64 25.99 5.39
C GLY A 143 -13.19 25.86 3.93
N SER A 144 -12.47 26.84 3.39
CA SER A 144 -11.93 26.79 2.03
C SER A 144 -10.87 25.69 1.86
N GLU A 145 -9.96 25.56 2.84
CA GLU A 145 -8.95 24.49 2.84
C GLU A 145 -9.61 23.12 3.02
N ALA A 146 -10.64 23.02 3.87
CA ALA A 146 -11.38 21.79 4.10
C ALA A 146 -12.12 21.33 2.83
N ARG A 147 -12.81 22.27 2.15
CA ARG A 147 -13.45 22.01 0.86
C ARG A 147 -12.43 21.49 -0.16
N ARG A 148 -11.31 22.19 -0.34
CA ARG A 148 -10.26 21.79 -1.27
C ARG A 148 -9.72 20.41 -0.95
N LEU A 149 -9.39 20.15 0.31
CA LEU A 149 -8.88 18.85 0.76
C LEU A 149 -9.86 17.72 0.44
N LEU A 150 -11.13 17.89 0.82
CA LEU A 150 -12.16 16.85 0.74
C LEU A 150 -12.70 16.62 -0.68
N THR A 151 -12.75 17.67 -1.51
CA THR A 151 -13.43 17.63 -2.82
C THR A 151 -12.48 17.70 -4.01
N GLU A 152 -11.18 17.96 -3.79
CA GLU A 152 -10.17 18.04 -4.86
C GLU A 152 -8.95 17.18 -4.52
N SER A 153 -8.26 17.46 -3.40
CA SER A 153 -7.00 16.78 -3.08
C SER A 153 -7.17 15.28 -2.82
N ILE A 154 -8.15 14.87 -2.01
CA ILE A 154 -8.42 13.46 -1.74
C ILE A 154 -8.88 12.73 -3.02
N PRO A 155 -9.86 13.23 -3.79
CA PRO A 155 -10.23 12.62 -5.07
C PRO A 155 -9.05 12.47 -6.04
N ALA A 156 -8.18 13.48 -6.17
CA ALA A 156 -7.02 13.40 -7.05
C ALA A 156 -5.99 12.35 -6.57
N LEU A 157 -5.76 12.27 -5.26
CA LEU A 157 -4.91 11.23 -4.67
C LEU A 157 -5.49 9.82 -4.92
N VAL A 158 -6.80 9.65 -4.71
CA VAL A 158 -7.50 8.38 -4.92
C VAL A 158 -7.45 7.97 -6.38
N ASP A 159 -7.66 8.90 -7.32
CA ASP A 159 -7.60 8.59 -8.75
C ASP A 159 -6.22 8.05 -9.16
N GLY A 160 -5.15 8.73 -8.72
CA GLY A 160 -3.77 8.34 -9.04
C GLY A 160 -3.23 7.12 -8.29
N ALA A 161 -3.94 6.61 -7.27
CA ALA A 161 -3.47 5.51 -6.44
C ALA A 161 -4.38 4.28 -6.41
N LEU A 162 -5.68 4.46 -6.68
CA LEU A 162 -6.70 3.42 -6.52
C LEU A 162 -7.44 3.06 -7.82
N THR A 163 -7.04 3.64 -8.95
CA THR A 163 -7.60 3.32 -10.27
C THR A 163 -6.47 2.88 -11.21
N ALA A 164 -6.80 2.08 -12.23
CA ALA A 164 -5.83 1.64 -13.23
C ALA A 164 -5.15 2.80 -13.96
N ARG A 165 -5.79 3.97 -14.07
CA ARG A 165 -5.17 5.19 -14.64
C ARG A 165 -3.91 5.63 -13.89
N GLY A 166 -3.82 5.30 -12.60
CA GLY A 166 -2.66 5.58 -11.77
C GLY A 166 -1.47 4.65 -12.01
N PHE A 167 -1.64 3.58 -12.80
CA PHE A 167 -0.64 2.52 -13.00
C PHE A 167 -0.46 2.25 -14.50
N PRO A 168 0.34 3.08 -15.20
CA PRO A 168 0.58 2.88 -16.62
C PRO A 168 1.32 1.55 -16.89
N GLY A 169 1.03 0.92 -18.02
CA GLY A 169 1.69 -0.33 -18.41
C GLY A 169 1.09 -1.54 -17.70
N ARG A 170 1.94 -2.37 -17.10
CA ARG A 170 1.57 -3.65 -16.45
C ARG A 170 1.87 -3.68 -14.96
N GLU A 171 2.06 -2.53 -14.31
CA GLU A 171 2.50 -2.48 -12.90
C GLU A 171 1.55 -3.26 -11.96
N LEU A 172 0.23 -3.18 -12.20
CA LEU A 172 -0.78 -3.88 -11.39
C LEU A 172 -0.75 -5.40 -11.64
N GLU A 173 -0.67 -5.81 -12.90
CA GLU A 173 -0.57 -7.21 -13.31
C GLU A 173 0.71 -7.83 -12.77
N GLU A 174 1.86 -7.16 -12.89
CA GLU A 174 3.14 -7.62 -12.38
C GLU A 174 3.10 -7.78 -10.86
N ALA A 175 2.53 -6.82 -10.12
CA ALA A 175 2.38 -6.93 -8.67
C ALA A 175 1.46 -8.11 -8.26
N ALA A 176 0.39 -8.35 -9.01
CA ALA A 176 -0.48 -9.49 -8.82
C ALA A 176 0.24 -10.83 -9.08
N GLU A 177 0.92 -10.93 -10.23
CA GLU A 177 1.68 -12.10 -10.67
C GLU A 177 2.79 -12.46 -9.67
N ILE A 178 3.54 -11.45 -9.18
CA ILE A 178 4.63 -11.65 -8.22
C ILE A 178 4.12 -12.25 -6.90
N ASN A 179 3.01 -11.74 -6.35
CA ASN A 179 2.51 -12.25 -5.07
C ASN A 179 1.88 -13.65 -5.21
N GLU A 180 1.23 -13.92 -6.34
CA GLU A 180 0.70 -15.24 -6.66
C GLU A 180 1.84 -16.26 -6.84
N ASP A 181 2.89 -15.91 -7.58
CA ASP A 181 4.11 -16.72 -7.71
C ASP A 181 4.75 -16.97 -6.34
N ALA A 182 4.94 -15.93 -5.52
CA ALA A 182 5.52 -16.07 -4.19
C ALA A 182 4.68 -16.99 -3.29
N THR A 183 3.35 -17.00 -3.44
CA THR A 183 2.48 -17.89 -2.68
C THR A 183 2.55 -19.33 -3.19
N ALA A 184 2.55 -19.52 -4.51
CA ALA A 184 2.70 -20.84 -5.13
C ALA A 184 4.05 -21.50 -4.79
N LEU A 185 5.14 -20.73 -4.77
CA LEU A 185 6.46 -21.20 -4.37
C LEU A 185 6.48 -21.64 -2.90
N ARG A 186 5.89 -20.83 -2.00
CA ARG A 186 5.76 -21.19 -0.57
C ARG A 186 4.94 -22.45 -0.36
N GLY A 187 3.85 -22.64 -1.13
CA GLY A 187 2.99 -23.81 -1.05
C GLY A 187 3.66 -25.13 -1.47
N GLN A 188 4.78 -25.08 -2.19
CA GLN A 188 5.50 -26.29 -2.64
C GLN A 188 6.55 -26.79 -1.62
N LEU A 189 6.88 -25.99 -0.60
CA LEU A 189 8.02 -26.28 0.28
C LEU A 189 7.82 -27.58 1.07
N GLU A 190 6.67 -27.73 1.74
CA GLU A 190 6.37 -28.90 2.58
C GLU A 190 6.38 -30.21 1.78
N ALA A 191 5.73 -30.24 0.62
CA ALA A 191 5.69 -31.42 -0.24
C ALA A 191 7.07 -31.83 -0.79
N LYS A 192 8.05 -30.92 -0.77
CA LYS A 192 9.44 -31.17 -1.18
C LYS A 192 10.39 -31.35 0.00
N GLY A 193 9.88 -31.40 1.24
CA GLY A 193 10.69 -31.52 2.46
C GLY A 193 11.62 -30.33 2.69
N LEU A 194 11.19 -29.12 2.28
CA LEU A 194 11.93 -27.88 2.40
C LEU A 194 11.31 -26.97 3.46
N VAL A 195 12.16 -26.24 4.19
CA VAL A 195 11.74 -25.20 5.14
C VAL A 195 11.97 -23.79 4.60
N ALA A 196 12.83 -23.64 3.60
CA ALA A 196 13.07 -22.37 2.93
C ALA A 196 13.57 -22.57 1.50
N PHE A 197 13.38 -21.54 0.68
CA PHE A 197 13.87 -21.47 -0.69
C PHE A 197 14.41 -20.06 -0.96
N VAL A 198 15.61 -19.96 -1.52
CA VAL A 198 16.21 -18.70 -1.96
C VAL A 198 16.51 -18.79 -3.46
N ALA A 199 15.78 -18.04 -4.27
CA ALA A 199 15.94 -18.07 -5.71
C ALA A 199 17.34 -17.64 -6.16
N ASP A 200 17.86 -18.29 -7.20
CA ASP A 200 19.06 -17.80 -7.88
C ASP A 200 18.83 -16.38 -8.39
N GLY A 201 19.86 -15.54 -8.28
CA GLY A 201 19.79 -14.13 -8.63
C GLY A 201 19.21 -13.22 -7.53
N ALA A 202 18.75 -13.77 -6.40
CA ALA A 202 18.22 -12.96 -5.30
C ALA A 202 19.26 -11.98 -4.74
N LEU A 203 18.85 -10.71 -4.58
CA LEU A 203 19.66 -9.66 -3.95
C LEU A 203 19.29 -9.54 -2.48
N LEU A 204 19.95 -10.32 -1.63
CA LEU A 204 19.71 -10.36 -0.19
C LEU A 204 20.23 -9.13 0.58
N PRO A 205 21.39 -8.52 0.23
CA PRO A 205 21.88 -7.36 0.96
C PRO A 205 20.94 -6.16 0.85
N ARG A 206 20.57 -5.59 1.99
CA ARG A 206 19.81 -4.34 2.07
C ARG A 206 20.71 -3.14 1.74
N ARG A 207 20.10 -2.03 1.35
CA ARG A 207 20.77 -0.77 1.04
C ARG A 207 21.53 -0.23 2.26
N SER A 208 20.93 -0.33 3.44
CA SER A 208 21.59 -0.01 4.71
C SER A 208 20.90 -0.69 5.90
N GLY A 209 21.41 -0.49 7.12
CA GLY A 209 20.78 -1.02 8.34
C GLY A 209 19.36 -0.48 8.59
N VAL A 210 19.05 0.72 8.11
CA VAL A 210 17.79 1.44 8.33
C VAL A 210 16.91 1.55 7.08
N ASP A 211 17.41 1.12 5.92
CA ASP A 211 16.69 1.18 4.66
C ASP A 211 16.54 -0.25 4.10
N PRO A 212 15.31 -0.80 4.06
CA PRO A 212 15.07 -2.18 3.66
C PRO A 212 15.10 -2.42 2.15
N HIS A 213 15.24 -1.38 1.32
CA HIS A 213 15.39 -1.57 -0.13
C HIS A 213 16.64 -2.41 -0.45
N PRO A 214 16.67 -3.14 -1.57
CA PRO A 214 17.86 -3.88 -1.96
C PRO A 214 19.05 -2.95 -2.19
N MET A 215 20.25 -3.46 -1.89
CA MET A 215 21.51 -2.87 -2.30
C MET A 215 21.54 -2.71 -3.82
N ALA A 216 22.23 -1.69 -4.31
CA ALA A 216 22.36 -1.46 -5.75
C ALA A 216 22.96 -2.70 -6.43
N ALA A 217 22.33 -3.14 -7.53
CA ALA A 217 22.75 -4.33 -8.27
C ALA A 217 24.21 -4.26 -8.77
N ALA A 218 24.73 -3.05 -9.00
CA ALA A 218 26.12 -2.82 -9.39
C ALA A 218 27.15 -3.25 -8.31
N THR A 219 26.74 -3.37 -7.05
CA THR A 219 27.60 -3.72 -5.92
C THR A 219 27.19 -4.99 -5.19
N ALA A 220 25.92 -5.41 -5.33
CA ALA A 220 25.41 -6.62 -4.68
C ALA A 220 25.91 -7.87 -5.42
N VAL A 221 26.27 -8.91 -4.66
CA VAL A 221 26.53 -10.25 -5.20
C VAL A 221 25.22 -11.03 -5.17
N PRO A 222 24.65 -11.42 -6.32
CA PRO A 222 23.42 -12.21 -6.36
C PRO A 222 23.63 -13.59 -5.73
N CYS A 223 22.58 -14.14 -5.11
CA CYS A 223 22.61 -15.50 -4.59
C CYS A 223 22.73 -16.51 -5.74
N GLU A 224 23.57 -17.52 -5.57
CA GLU A 224 23.70 -18.64 -6.48
C GLU A 224 23.76 -19.93 -5.67
N ALA A 225 22.82 -20.83 -5.92
CA ALA A 225 22.74 -22.10 -5.21
C ALA A 225 23.80 -23.09 -5.72
N PRO A 226 24.53 -23.77 -4.81
CA PRO A 226 25.40 -24.87 -5.21
C PRO A 226 24.55 -26.02 -5.77
N ASP A 227 25.06 -26.71 -6.79
CA ASP A 227 24.31 -27.77 -7.48
C ASP A 227 23.74 -28.83 -6.54
N THR A 228 24.50 -29.18 -5.50
CA THR A 228 24.14 -30.19 -4.48
C THR A 228 22.96 -29.80 -3.60
N LEU A 229 22.62 -28.50 -3.51
CA LEU A 229 21.49 -27.98 -2.73
C LEU A 229 20.49 -27.21 -3.60
N SER A 230 20.68 -27.23 -4.92
CA SER A 230 19.79 -26.55 -5.84
C SER A 230 18.51 -27.35 -6.05
N VAL A 231 17.38 -26.67 -6.00
CA VAL A 231 16.06 -27.23 -6.33
C VAL A 231 15.38 -26.31 -7.33
N THR A 232 14.43 -26.86 -8.09
CA THR A 232 13.58 -26.08 -9.00
C THR A 232 12.13 -26.14 -8.51
N LEU A 233 11.52 -24.97 -8.39
CA LEU A 233 10.12 -24.79 -8.01
C LEU A 233 9.35 -24.16 -9.18
N ASP A 234 8.13 -24.61 -9.39
CA ASP A 234 7.27 -24.10 -10.46
C ASP A 234 6.54 -22.84 -10.01
N ARG A 235 6.18 -21.96 -10.94
CA ARG A 235 5.35 -20.78 -10.63
C ARG A 235 4.35 -20.52 -11.76
N PRO A 236 3.13 -20.06 -11.45
CA PRO A 236 2.06 -19.94 -12.43
C PRO A 236 2.30 -18.86 -13.49
N ASN A 237 3.02 -17.78 -13.17
CA ASN A 237 3.14 -16.61 -14.04
C ASN A 237 4.51 -16.50 -14.74
N GLY A 238 5.33 -17.54 -14.72
CA GLY A 238 6.65 -17.51 -15.35
C GLY A 238 7.33 -18.87 -15.42
N PRO A 239 8.56 -18.93 -15.96
CA PRO A 239 9.33 -20.17 -15.97
C PRO A 239 9.66 -20.62 -14.53
N PRO A 240 9.88 -21.93 -14.32
CA PRO A 240 10.33 -22.45 -13.03
C PRO A 240 11.59 -21.73 -12.53
N LEU A 241 11.70 -21.57 -11.22
CA LEU A 241 12.83 -20.92 -10.57
C LEU A 241 13.75 -21.96 -9.93
N ARG A 242 15.02 -21.94 -10.32
CA ARG A 242 16.12 -22.61 -9.60
C ARG A 242 16.54 -21.76 -8.41
N GLY A 243 16.97 -22.41 -7.33
CA GLY A 243 17.50 -21.73 -6.17
C GLY A 243 17.93 -22.69 -5.08
N LEU A 244 18.41 -22.14 -3.97
CA LEU A 244 18.85 -22.86 -2.80
C LEU A 244 17.64 -23.42 -2.07
N GLY A 245 17.51 -24.74 -2.03
CA GLY A 245 16.52 -25.44 -1.21
C GLY A 245 17.13 -25.79 0.14
N ILE A 246 16.54 -25.29 1.23
CA ILE A 246 16.95 -25.65 2.59
C ILE A 246 16.02 -26.76 3.08
N PRO A 247 16.52 -28.01 3.25
CA PRO A 247 15.68 -29.12 3.67
C PRO A 247 15.32 -29.04 5.15
N GLU A 248 14.31 -29.80 5.56
CA GLU A 248 14.01 -30.04 6.96
C GLU A 248 15.21 -30.58 7.74
N GLY A 249 15.30 -30.23 9.02
CA GLY A 249 16.38 -30.63 9.92
C GLY A 249 17.25 -29.46 10.36
N VAL A 250 18.54 -29.71 10.55
CA VAL A 250 19.51 -28.71 11.04
C VAL A 250 20.41 -28.27 9.90
N THR A 251 20.35 -27.00 9.52
CA THR A 251 21.25 -26.38 8.53
C THR A 251 22.24 -25.46 9.23
N LEU A 252 23.54 -25.62 8.95
CA LEU A 252 24.59 -24.75 9.47
C LEU A 252 25.07 -23.78 8.38
N ILE A 253 24.90 -22.47 8.61
CA ILE A 253 25.44 -21.41 7.76
C ILE A 253 26.77 -20.93 8.39
N VAL A 254 27.90 -21.36 7.82
CA VAL A 254 29.25 -21.10 8.35
C VAL A 254 30.06 -20.15 7.46
N GLY A 255 31.15 -19.59 7.99
CA GLY A 255 32.03 -18.67 7.25
C GLY A 255 32.59 -17.54 8.13
N GLY A 256 33.61 -16.84 7.60
CA GLY A 256 34.28 -15.72 8.28
C GLY A 256 33.36 -14.53 8.60
N GLY A 257 33.84 -13.61 9.45
CA GLY A 257 33.13 -12.37 9.75
C GLY A 257 32.86 -11.55 8.47
N TYR A 258 31.70 -10.91 8.39
CA TYR A 258 31.28 -10.08 7.23
C TYR A 258 31.12 -10.82 5.88
N HIS A 259 31.05 -12.16 5.88
CA HIS A 259 30.83 -12.96 4.66
C HIS A 259 29.33 -13.22 4.35
N GLY A 260 28.40 -12.36 4.78
CA GLY A 260 26.98 -12.44 4.38
C GLY A 260 26.10 -13.47 5.11
N LYS A 261 26.60 -14.19 6.12
CA LYS A 261 25.81 -15.19 6.88
C LYS A 261 24.51 -14.63 7.45
N SER A 262 24.59 -13.50 8.14
CA SER A 262 23.44 -12.80 8.72
C SER A 262 22.61 -12.02 7.68
N THR A 263 23.09 -11.95 6.44
CA THR A 263 22.32 -11.39 5.33
C THR A 263 21.46 -12.47 4.66
N LEU A 264 21.94 -13.72 4.67
CA LEU A 264 21.18 -14.88 4.21
C LEU A 264 20.08 -15.30 5.20
N LEU A 265 20.35 -15.16 6.50
CA LEU A 265 19.39 -15.41 7.58
C LEU A 265 18.42 -14.22 7.74
#